data_AF-A0AAV6XQC9-F1
#
_entry.id   AF-A0AAV6XQC9-F1
#
_cell.length_a   1.000
_cell.length_b   1.000
_cell.length_c   1.000
_cell.angle_alpha   90.00
_cell.angle_beta   90.00
_cell.angle_gamma   90.00
#
_symmetry.space_group_name_H-M   'P 1'
#
loop_
_entity.id
_entity.type
_entity.pdbx_description
1 polymer ?
#
loop_
_entity_poly.entity_id
_entity_poly.type
_entity_poly.pdbx_seq_one_letter_code
_entity_poly.pdbx_strand_id
1 'polypeptide(L)'
;MQTFQPFTLPEAVQGPNPYPFPNTNAGMILEKVMGPFSTGYLELQSKDPNDNPRVTFNYFQDPRDLQRCVEGVEIIRGVIESRSMSTFRYPFTSSQSLMNLMLSFPLNLRRKHLTATYSTEQFCIDTVMTIWHYHGGCQVGRVVDHDYRVLGVDSLRVIDGSTFQDSPGTNPQATVMMFGRYMGQKILGERVPQ
;
A
#
# COMPACT_ATOMS: atom_id res chain seq x y z
N MET A 1 5.90 -13.56 -22.33
CA MET A 1 7.01 -12.69 -21.87
C MET A 1 6.38 -11.36 -21.51
N GLN A 2 5.89 -11.22 -20.26
CA GLN A 2 5.32 -9.96 -19.80
C GLN A 2 6.49 -8.98 -19.59
N THR A 3 6.52 -7.96 -20.43
CA THR A 3 7.41 -6.81 -20.26
C THR A 3 7.12 -6.19 -18.90
N PHE A 4 8.09 -6.28 -18.00
CA PHE A 4 8.22 -5.35 -16.89
C PHE A 4 8.21 -3.95 -17.50
N GLN A 5 7.10 -3.23 -17.39
CA GLN A 5 7.15 -1.80 -17.61
C GLN A 5 7.99 -1.25 -16.45
N PRO A 6 9.12 -0.58 -16.72
CA PRO A 6 9.85 0.13 -15.68
C PRO A 6 8.86 1.08 -14.99
N PHE A 7 9.08 1.36 -13.71
CA PHE A 7 8.33 2.34 -12.94
C PHE A 7 8.30 3.69 -13.70
N THR A 8 7.30 3.85 -14.56
CA THR A 8 6.93 5.14 -15.12
C THR A 8 6.05 5.77 -14.08
N LEU A 9 6.60 6.79 -13.42
CA LEU A 9 5.80 7.78 -12.71
C LEU A 9 4.62 8.16 -13.62
N PRO A 10 3.38 8.28 -13.10
CA PRO A 10 2.22 8.67 -13.89
C PRO A 10 2.55 9.87 -14.78
N GLU A 11 1.98 9.99 -15.98
CA GLU A 11 2.23 11.11 -16.91
C GLU A 11 2.15 12.51 -16.25
N ALA A 12 1.46 12.63 -15.09
CA ALA A 12 1.49 13.78 -14.19
C ALA A 12 2.90 14.20 -13.68
N VAL A 13 3.93 13.38 -13.87
CA VAL A 13 5.33 13.66 -13.51
C VAL A 13 6.21 13.96 -14.74
N GLN A 14 5.67 13.82 -15.95
CA GLN A 14 6.33 14.19 -17.21
C GLN A 14 6.02 15.63 -17.65
N GLY A 15 5.52 16.47 -16.74
CA GLY A 15 5.42 17.92 -16.92
C GLY A 15 6.73 18.65 -16.56
N PRO A 16 6.82 19.97 -16.83
CA PRO A 16 7.92 20.79 -16.32
C PRO A 16 8.06 20.55 -14.81
N ASN A 17 9.31 20.43 -14.35
CA ASN A 17 9.71 20.09 -12.98
C ASN A 17 8.57 20.23 -11.95
N PRO A 18 7.94 19.13 -11.48
CA PRO A 18 6.78 19.20 -10.59
C PRO A 18 7.14 19.75 -9.19
N TYR A 19 8.43 19.97 -8.92
CA TYR A 19 8.89 20.59 -7.70
C TYR A 19 8.86 22.12 -7.85
N PRO A 20 8.03 22.84 -7.08
CA PRO A 20 7.95 24.31 -7.12
C PRO A 20 9.24 25.03 -6.67
N PHE A 21 10.31 24.28 -6.37
CA PHE A 21 11.58 24.79 -5.88
C PHE A 21 12.76 24.15 -6.64
N PRO A 22 13.19 24.70 -7.79
CA PRO A 22 14.44 24.28 -8.42
C PRO A 22 15.59 24.45 -7.41
N ASN A 23 16.42 23.42 -7.23
CA ASN A 23 17.55 23.33 -6.29
C ASN A 23 17.21 23.05 -4.81
N THR A 24 16.05 22.45 -4.51
CA THR A 24 15.70 21.99 -3.15
C THR A 24 15.89 20.48 -3.03
N ASN A 25 16.65 20.06 -2.01
CA ASN A 25 16.76 18.65 -1.63
C ASN A 25 15.55 18.29 -0.76
N ALA A 26 14.80 17.28 -1.18
CA ALA A 26 13.64 16.79 -0.44
C ALA A 26 13.83 15.33 -0.05
N GLY A 27 13.36 14.99 1.15
CA GLY A 27 13.21 13.62 1.62
C GLY A 27 11.74 13.32 1.90
N MET A 28 11.35 12.07 1.74
CA MET A 28 10.00 11.59 2.09
C MET A 28 10.08 10.59 3.24
N ILE A 29 9.20 10.74 4.21
CA ILE A 29 8.94 9.73 5.24
C ILE A 29 7.59 9.10 4.90
N LEU A 30 7.59 7.79 4.63
CA LEU A 30 6.38 7.05 4.32
C LEU A 30 5.91 6.29 5.55
N GLU A 31 4.63 6.41 5.84
CA GLU A 31 3.94 5.67 6.90
C GLU A 31 3.01 4.64 6.25
N LYS A 32 3.06 3.41 6.77
CA LYS A 32 2.17 2.33 6.39
C LYS A 32 1.35 1.96 7.61
N VAL A 33 0.04 2.15 7.52
CA VAL A 33 -0.90 1.61 8.51
C VAL A 33 -0.75 0.08 8.55
N MET A 34 -0.38 -0.43 9.73
CA MET A 34 -0.21 -1.87 9.95
C MET A 34 -1.58 -2.55 9.96
N GLY A 35 -1.71 -3.67 9.22
CA GLY A 35 -2.86 -4.58 9.29
C GLY A 35 -4.21 -3.85 9.29
N PRO A 36 -4.58 -3.22 8.17
CA PRO A 36 -5.78 -2.41 8.11
C PRO A 36 -7.01 -3.27 8.39
N PHE A 37 -7.96 -2.72 9.15
CA PHE A 37 -9.26 -3.36 9.39
C PHE A 37 -10.23 -3.13 8.22
N SER A 38 -10.06 -2.01 7.52
CA SER A 38 -10.79 -1.72 6.29
C SER A 38 -10.45 -2.77 5.24
N THR A 39 -11.50 -3.37 4.67
CA THR A 39 -11.39 -4.32 3.58
C THR A 39 -12.29 -3.88 2.45
N GLY A 40 -12.03 -4.36 1.25
CA GLY A 40 -12.95 -4.18 0.14
C GLY A 40 -13.01 -5.40 -0.74
N TYR A 41 -13.18 -5.20 -2.04
CA TYR A 41 -13.53 -6.26 -2.96
C TYR A 41 -12.92 -6.03 -4.34
N LEU A 42 -12.83 -7.13 -5.10
CA LEU A 42 -12.40 -7.16 -6.48
C LEU A 42 -13.51 -7.81 -7.30
N GLU A 43 -13.84 -7.20 -8.44
CA GLU A 43 -14.84 -7.71 -9.37
C GLU A 43 -14.32 -7.68 -10.80
N LEU A 44 -14.63 -8.72 -11.55
CA LEU A 44 -14.39 -8.73 -13.00
C LEU A 44 -15.37 -7.76 -13.67
N GLN A 45 -14.87 -6.98 -14.63
CA GLN A 45 -15.70 -6.07 -15.42
C GLN A 45 -16.20 -6.73 -16.71
N SER A 46 -15.47 -7.73 -17.20
CA SER A 46 -15.77 -8.46 -18.41
C SER A 46 -15.25 -9.90 -18.30
N LYS A 47 -15.42 -10.68 -19.38
CA LYS A 47 -14.82 -12.00 -19.52
C LYS A 47 -13.45 -11.97 -20.21
N ASP A 48 -13.00 -10.80 -20.70
CA ASP A 48 -11.69 -10.66 -21.32
C ASP A 48 -10.61 -10.60 -20.23
N PRO A 49 -9.65 -11.54 -20.18
CA PRO A 49 -8.61 -11.53 -19.16
C PRO A 49 -7.62 -10.36 -19.29
N ASN A 50 -7.65 -9.59 -20.38
CA ASN A 50 -6.83 -8.40 -20.56
C ASN A 50 -7.46 -7.14 -19.93
N ASP A 51 -8.74 -7.19 -19.57
CA ASP A 51 -9.41 -6.08 -18.91
C ASP A 51 -9.04 -6.04 -17.42
N ASN A 52 -8.64 -4.86 -16.94
CA ASN A 52 -8.35 -4.68 -15.52
C ASN A 52 -9.61 -4.91 -14.66
N PRO A 53 -9.52 -5.67 -13.56
CA PRO A 53 -10.65 -5.81 -12.65
C PRO A 53 -10.93 -4.49 -11.93
N ARG A 54 -12.17 -4.33 -11.46
CA ARG A 54 -12.53 -3.24 -10.55
C ARG A 54 -12.10 -3.61 -9.15
N VAL A 55 -11.32 -2.75 -8.50
CA VAL A 55 -10.82 -2.97 -7.14
C VAL A 55 -11.23 -1.81 -6.24
N THR A 56 -11.78 -2.14 -5.09
CA THR A 56 -12.09 -1.18 -4.03
C THR A 56 -11.43 -1.64 -2.74
N PHE A 57 -10.66 -0.77 -2.07
CA PHE A 57 -10.02 -1.09 -0.79
C PHE A 57 -10.77 -0.52 0.42
N ASN A 58 -11.64 0.46 0.22
CA ASN A 58 -12.35 1.18 1.27
C ASN A 58 -11.42 1.80 2.34
N TYR A 59 -10.31 2.44 1.93
CA TYR A 59 -9.37 3.08 2.87
C TYR A 59 -10.09 3.95 3.91
N PHE A 60 -9.81 3.68 5.20
CA PHE A 60 -10.40 4.36 6.36
C PHE A 60 -11.91 4.20 6.54
N GLN A 61 -12.53 3.19 5.92
CA GLN A 61 -13.92 2.84 6.23
C GLN A 61 -14.06 2.38 7.69
N ASP A 62 -13.08 1.62 8.19
CA ASP A 62 -12.97 1.35 9.61
C ASP A 62 -12.25 2.52 10.31
N PRO A 63 -12.87 3.17 11.32
CA PRO A 63 -12.31 4.35 11.96
C PRO A 63 -10.98 4.08 12.67
N ARG A 64 -10.68 2.82 13.04
CA ARG A 64 -9.41 2.46 13.69
C ARG A 64 -8.22 2.68 12.76
N ASP A 65 -8.40 2.50 11.45
CA ASP A 65 -7.33 2.74 10.48
C ASP A 65 -7.00 4.23 10.36
N LEU A 66 -8.03 5.09 10.40
CA LEU A 66 -7.83 6.54 10.37
C LEU A 66 -7.12 7.00 11.64
N GLN A 67 -7.56 6.50 12.80
CA GLN A 67 -6.91 6.80 14.07
C GLN A 67 -5.42 6.41 14.05
N ARG A 68 -5.08 5.22 13.54
CA ARG A 68 -3.68 4.78 13.40
C ARG A 68 -2.87 5.69 12.48
N CYS A 69 -3.45 6.13 11.36
CA CYS A 69 -2.79 7.09 10.49
C CYS A 69 -2.50 8.41 11.22
N VAL A 70 -3.48 8.94 11.96
CA VAL A 70 -3.32 10.16 12.75
C VAL A 70 -2.18 10.01 13.75
N GLU A 71 -2.19 8.93 14.54
CA GLU A 71 -1.11 8.64 15.50
C GLU A 71 0.26 8.55 14.81
N GLY A 72 0.34 7.87 13.67
CA GLY A 72 1.57 7.75 12.87
C GLY A 72 2.09 9.09 12.34
N VAL A 73 1.19 9.96 11.86
CA VAL A 73 1.52 11.29 11.39
C VAL A 73 2.03 12.19 12.53
N GLU A 74 1.42 12.12 13.71
CA GLU A 74 1.88 12.86 14.89
C GLU A 74 3.28 12.41 15.33
N ILE A 75 3.58 11.11 15.27
CA ILE A 75 4.93 10.58 15.50
C ILE A 75 5.92 11.11 14.46
N ILE A 76 5.56 11.09 13.19
CA ILE A 76 6.40 11.64 12.11
C ILE A 76 6.66 13.12 12.33
N ARG A 77 5.66 13.90 12.76
CA ARG A 77 5.83 15.31 13.09
C ARG A 77 6.90 15.50 14.17
N GLY A 78 6.82 14.70 15.25
CA GLY A 78 7.82 14.70 16.31
C GLY A 78 9.23 14.32 15.82
N VAL A 79 9.35 13.31 14.95
CA VAL A 79 10.64 12.93 14.32
C VAL A 79 11.20 14.08 13.50
N ILE A 80 10.37 14.72 12.67
CA ILE A 80 10.78 15.86 11.85
C ILE A 80 11.22 17.02 12.75
N GLU A 81 10.59 17.26 13.89
CA GLU A 81 10.96 18.35 14.82
C GLU A 81 12.13 18.02 15.77
N SER A 82 12.62 16.78 15.74
CA SER A 82 13.71 16.33 16.59
C SER A 82 15.05 17.00 16.26
N ARG A 83 15.95 17.07 17.26
CA ARG A 83 17.33 17.55 17.10
C ARG A 83 18.09 16.79 16.00
N SER A 84 17.87 15.48 15.89
CA SER A 84 18.55 14.65 14.87
C SER A 84 18.18 15.05 13.45
N MET A 85 16.99 15.61 13.25
CA MET A 85 16.51 16.04 11.93
C MET A 85 16.86 17.51 11.62
N SER A 86 17.40 18.28 12.57
CA SER A 86 17.61 19.72 12.39
C SER A 86 18.52 20.06 11.20
N THR A 87 19.53 19.24 10.93
CA THR A 87 20.48 19.43 9.81
C THR A 87 19.85 19.20 8.44
N PHE A 88 18.75 18.45 8.37
CA PHE A 88 18.04 18.13 7.12
C PHE A 88 16.85 19.04 6.85
N ARG A 89 16.55 19.97 7.77
CA ARG A 89 15.44 20.91 7.64
C ARG A 89 15.92 22.24 7.12
N TYR A 90 15.10 22.83 6.25
CA TYR A 90 15.25 24.22 5.88
C TYR A 90 14.94 25.13 7.09
N PRO A 91 15.79 26.14 7.37
CA PRO A 91 15.51 27.13 8.40
C PRO A 91 14.13 27.78 8.17
N PHE A 92 13.39 27.99 9.26
CA PHE A 92 12.06 28.63 9.25
C PHE A 92 10.94 27.83 8.57
N THR A 93 11.19 26.61 8.10
CA THR A 93 10.13 25.72 7.59
C THR A 93 9.51 24.93 8.76
N SER A 94 8.24 25.18 9.06
CA SER A 94 7.49 24.41 10.06
C SER A 94 7.10 23.03 9.55
N SER A 95 6.82 22.08 10.45
CA SER A 95 6.28 20.77 10.07
C SER A 95 4.93 20.92 9.36
N GLN A 96 4.07 21.84 9.82
CA GLN A 96 2.81 22.18 9.17
C GLN A 96 2.99 22.65 7.72
N SER A 97 4.03 23.45 7.43
CA SER A 97 4.34 23.90 6.07
C SER A 97 4.71 22.73 5.16
N LEU A 98 5.42 21.72 5.67
CA LEU A 98 5.72 20.49 4.94
C LEU A 98 4.46 19.66 4.67
N MET A 99 3.55 19.56 5.64
CA MET A 99 2.26 18.87 5.47
C MET A 99 1.39 19.55 4.41
N ASN A 100 1.32 20.89 4.43
CA ASN A 100 0.61 21.65 3.42
C ASN A 100 1.23 21.48 2.02
N LEU A 101 2.56 21.40 1.94
CA LEU A 101 3.26 21.08 0.69
C LEU A 101 2.89 19.67 0.21
N MET A 102 2.79 18.67 1.10
CA MET A 102 2.36 17.32 0.75
C MET A 102 0.97 17.28 0.12
N LEU A 103 0.05 18.13 0.58
CA LEU A 103 -1.29 18.27 -0.01
C LEU A 103 -1.26 18.80 -1.45
N SER A 104 -0.20 19.46 -1.90
CA SER A 104 -0.08 19.92 -3.30
C SER A 104 0.33 18.84 -4.29
N PHE A 105 0.94 17.73 -3.85
CA PHE A 105 1.39 16.66 -4.75
C PHE A 105 0.25 15.76 -5.22
N PRO A 106 0.22 15.29 -6.48
CA PRO A 106 -0.81 14.40 -7.01
C PRO A 106 -0.60 12.93 -6.55
N LEU A 107 -0.67 12.68 -5.25
CA LEU A 107 -0.37 11.37 -4.63
C LEU A 107 -1.47 10.32 -4.89
N ASN A 108 -2.70 10.78 -5.12
CA ASN A 108 -3.86 9.93 -5.37
C ASN A 108 -4.88 10.71 -6.23
N LEU A 109 -5.95 10.03 -6.63
CA LEU A 109 -7.04 10.61 -7.42
C LEU A 109 -8.20 11.12 -6.54
N ARG A 110 -8.02 11.23 -5.22
CA ARG A 110 -9.06 11.73 -4.33
C ARG A 110 -9.14 13.25 -4.44
N ARG A 111 -10.36 13.78 -4.35
CA ARG A 111 -10.57 15.22 -4.21
C ARG A 111 -10.01 15.67 -2.86
N LYS A 112 -9.09 16.63 -2.90
CA LYS A 112 -8.48 17.22 -1.70
C LYS A 112 -9.26 18.43 -1.20
N HIS A 113 -9.20 18.65 0.10
CA HIS A 113 -9.90 19.72 0.81
C HIS A 113 -8.94 20.87 1.14
N LEU A 114 -8.27 21.41 0.11
CA LEU A 114 -7.18 22.40 0.26
C LEU A 114 -7.58 23.71 0.96
N THR A 115 -8.87 24.07 0.90
CA THR A 115 -9.41 25.30 1.51
C THR A 115 -10.02 25.09 2.89
N ALA A 116 -10.08 23.85 3.37
CA ALA A 116 -10.63 23.54 4.69
C ALA A 116 -9.63 23.85 5.80
N THR A 117 -10.12 24.07 7.02
CA THR A 117 -9.26 24.13 8.20
C THR A 117 -8.49 22.82 8.34
N TYR A 118 -7.17 22.92 8.49
CA TYR A 118 -6.32 21.74 8.62
C TYR A 118 -6.70 20.89 9.84
N SER A 119 -6.79 19.59 9.63
CA SER A 119 -6.84 18.56 10.66
C SER A 119 -5.98 17.38 10.22
N THR A 120 -5.38 16.68 11.18
CA THR A 120 -4.53 15.51 10.88
C THR A 120 -5.37 14.38 10.26
N GLU A 121 -6.63 14.24 10.68
CA GLU A 121 -7.61 13.32 10.10
C GLU A 121 -7.84 13.61 8.62
N GLN A 122 -8.15 14.86 8.26
CA GLN A 122 -8.40 15.22 6.87
C GLN A 122 -7.14 15.11 6.02
N PHE A 123 -5.97 15.43 6.60
CA PHE A 123 -4.68 15.20 5.94
C PHE A 123 -4.52 13.73 5.58
N CYS A 124 -4.69 12.80 6.53
CA CYS A 124 -4.66 11.36 6.28
C CYS A 124 -5.60 10.97 5.13
N ILE A 125 -6.85 11.42 5.16
CA ILE A 125 -7.86 11.11 4.14
C ILE A 125 -7.44 11.63 2.75
N ASP A 126 -6.91 12.85 2.67
CA ASP A 126 -6.55 13.52 1.42
C ASP A 126 -5.24 12.98 0.82
N THR A 127 -4.33 12.46 1.65
CA THR A 127 -3.01 11.99 1.19
C THR A 127 -2.84 10.48 1.15
N VAL A 128 -3.79 9.69 1.67
CA VAL A 128 -3.69 8.22 1.64
C VAL A 128 -3.47 7.70 0.23
N MET A 129 -2.54 6.76 0.11
CA MET A 129 -2.23 6.09 -1.14
C MET A 129 -1.87 4.64 -0.84
N THR A 130 -1.78 3.83 -1.88
CA THR A 130 -1.26 2.47 -1.73
C THR A 130 0.25 2.50 -1.49
N ILE A 131 0.74 1.61 -0.64
CA ILE A 131 2.17 1.26 -0.56
C ILE A 131 2.46 -0.04 -1.34
N TRP A 132 1.56 -0.40 -2.26
CA TRP A 132 1.64 -1.57 -3.14
C TRP A 132 1.65 -2.94 -2.43
N HIS A 133 1.27 -2.99 -1.15
CA HIS A 133 1.23 -4.21 -0.32
C HIS A 133 -0.21 -4.74 -0.11
N TYR A 134 -1.06 -4.64 -1.13
CA TYR A 134 -2.40 -5.22 -1.10
C TYR A 134 -2.33 -6.76 -1.10
N HIS A 135 -3.32 -7.40 -0.49
CA HIS A 135 -3.39 -8.84 -0.27
C HIS A 135 -4.86 -9.26 -0.09
N GLY A 136 -5.11 -10.56 -0.01
CA GLY A 136 -6.47 -11.11 0.11
C GLY A 136 -7.17 -11.34 -1.24
N GLY A 137 -8.42 -11.79 -1.17
CA GLY A 137 -9.26 -12.16 -2.32
C GLY A 137 -9.41 -13.67 -2.52
N CYS A 138 -8.49 -14.47 -2.00
CA CYS A 138 -8.49 -15.94 -2.08
C CYS A 138 -8.16 -16.58 -0.72
N GLN A 139 -8.72 -16.05 0.37
CA GLN A 139 -8.26 -16.38 1.73
C GLN A 139 -8.41 -17.87 2.08
N VAL A 140 -7.45 -18.37 2.87
CA VAL A 140 -7.50 -19.69 3.51
C VAL A 140 -8.75 -19.80 4.40
N GLY A 141 -9.45 -20.93 4.29
CA GLY A 141 -10.71 -21.20 4.98
C GLY A 141 -11.94 -20.58 4.33
N ARG A 142 -11.77 -19.83 3.22
CA ARG A 142 -12.89 -19.28 2.43
C ARG A 142 -12.87 -19.71 0.97
N VAL A 143 -11.70 -19.66 0.33
CA VAL A 143 -11.53 -20.03 -1.09
C VAL A 143 -10.59 -21.22 -1.25
N VAL A 144 -9.55 -21.29 -0.41
CA VAL A 144 -8.62 -22.42 -0.35
C VAL A 144 -8.61 -23.08 1.02
N ASP A 145 -8.25 -24.36 1.08
CA ASP A 145 -8.04 -25.09 2.34
C ASP A 145 -6.67 -24.75 2.98
N HIS A 146 -6.35 -25.41 4.11
CA HIS A 146 -5.08 -25.23 4.83
C HIS A 146 -3.85 -25.81 4.09
N ASP A 147 -4.06 -26.59 3.03
CA ASP A 147 -3.03 -27.02 2.09
C ASP A 147 -3.00 -26.15 0.82
N TYR A 148 -3.73 -25.04 0.83
CA TYR A 148 -3.88 -24.07 -0.26
C TYR A 148 -4.51 -24.65 -1.52
N ARG A 149 -5.27 -25.75 -1.41
CA ARG A 149 -6.07 -26.31 -2.49
C ARG A 149 -7.39 -25.54 -2.62
N VAL A 150 -7.81 -25.26 -3.85
CA VAL A 150 -9.08 -24.58 -4.10
C VAL A 150 -10.25 -25.48 -3.69
N LEU A 151 -11.15 -24.96 -2.87
CA LEU A 151 -12.25 -25.73 -2.31
C LEU A 151 -13.17 -26.24 -3.43
N GLY A 152 -13.44 -27.55 -3.43
CA GLY A 152 -14.28 -28.21 -4.43
C GLY A 152 -13.64 -28.39 -5.81
N VAL A 153 -12.34 -28.10 -5.97
CA VAL A 153 -11.62 -28.25 -7.23
C VAL A 153 -10.37 -29.11 -7.02
N ASP A 154 -10.31 -30.22 -7.75
CA ASP A 154 -9.14 -31.09 -7.71
C ASP A 154 -7.95 -30.50 -8.45
N SER A 155 -6.74 -30.85 -8.02
CA SER A 155 -5.47 -30.52 -8.69
C SER A 155 -5.20 -29.01 -8.91
N LEU A 156 -5.88 -28.12 -8.18
CA LEU A 156 -5.69 -26.67 -8.27
C LEU A 156 -5.32 -26.07 -6.90
N ARG A 157 -4.31 -25.20 -6.88
CA ARG A 157 -3.87 -24.45 -5.69
C ARG A 157 -3.63 -22.98 -6.02
N VAL A 158 -3.67 -22.12 -5.00
CA VAL A 158 -3.27 -20.70 -5.10
C VAL A 158 -2.21 -20.41 -4.04
N ILE A 159 -1.05 -19.90 -4.45
CA ILE A 159 0.12 -19.68 -3.59
C ILE A 159 0.71 -18.31 -3.91
N ASP A 160 0.08 -17.25 -3.39
CA ASP A 160 0.54 -15.87 -3.49
C ASP A 160 -0.07 -15.02 -2.35
N GLY A 161 0.08 -13.69 -2.40
CA GLY A 161 -0.46 -12.80 -1.37
C GLY A 161 -1.99 -12.76 -1.28
N SER A 162 -2.73 -13.30 -2.27
CA SER A 162 -4.20 -13.31 -2.24
C SER A 162 -4.77 -14.23 -1.15
N THR A 163 -3.97 -15.18 -0.65
CA THR A 163 -4.41 -16.14 0.37
C THR A 163 -4.23 -15.62 1.80
N PHE A 164 -3.57 -14.47 1.98
CA PHE A 164 -3.33 -13.89 3.29
C PHE A 164 -4.58 -13.23 3.87
N GLN A 165 -4.80 -13.39 5.17
CA GLN A 165 -5.81 -12.62 5.91
C GLN A 165 -5.25 -11.25 6.32
N ASP A 166 -4.00 -11.22 6.77
CA ASP A 166 -3.30 -10.03 7.22
C ASP A 166 -1.97 -9.84 6.50
N SER A 167 -1.53 -8.59 6.38
CA SER A 167 -0.22 -8.26 5.80
C SER A 167 0.91 -8.87 6.64
N PRO A 168 1.80 -9.71 6.08
CA PRO A 168 2.91 -10.27 6.83
C PRO A 168 4.05 -9.23 6.96
N GLY A 169 3.97 -8.42 8.02
CA GLY A 169 4.96 -7.39 8.33
C GLY A 169 4.89 -6.13 7.45
N THR A 170 5.97 -5.35 7.44
CA THR A 170 6.05 -4.07 6.73
C THR A 170 6.10 -4.27 5.22
N ASN A 171 7.04 -5.08 4.72
CA ASN A 171 7.24 -5.36 3.29
C ASN A 171 7.06 -6.86 3.03
N PRO A 172 6.00 -7.28 2.30
CA PRO A 172 5.64 -8.69 2.20
C PRO A 172 6.45 -9.48 1.16
N GLN A 173 7.27 -8.83 0.33
CA GLN A 173 7.95 -9.49 -0.81
C GLN A 173 8.76 -10.73 -0.38
N ALA A 174 9.62 -10.58 0.63
CA ALA A 174 10.42 -11.70 1.14
C ALA A 174 9.54 -12.84 1.65
N THR A 175 8.45 -12.51 2.35
CA THR A 175 7.48 -13.50 2.83
C THR A 175 6.81 -14.23 1.69
N VAL A 176 6.34 -13.54 0.65
CA VAL A 176 5.67 -14.15 -0.51
C VAL A 176 6.63 -15.06 -1.28
N MET A 177 7.88 -14.63 -1.49
CA MET A 177 8.90 -15.47 -2.16
C MET A 177 9.19 -16.75 -1.36
N MET A 178 9.39 -16.62 -0.04
CA MET A 178 9.64 -17.76 0.84
C MET A 178 8.44 -18.69 0.87
N PHE A 179 7.22 -18.15 0.96
CA PHE A 179 5.97 -18.90 0.94
C PHE A 179 5.84 -19.76 -0.34
N GLY A 180 6.13 -19.17 -1.51
CA GLY A 180 6.17 -19.91 -2.77
C GLY A 180 7.17 -21.07 -2.73
N ARG A 181 8.40 -20.83 -2.26
CA ARG A 181 9.41 -21.90 -2.11
C ARG A 181 8.97 -22.99 -1.15
N TYR A 182 8.45 -22.61 0.02
CA TYR A 182 8.01 -23.54 1.05
C TYR A 182 6.92 -24.48 0.54
N MET A 183 5.87 -23.92 -0.09
CA MET A 183 4.80 -24.73 -0.66
C MET A 183 5.27 -25.58 -1.83
N GLY A 184 6.21 -25.09 -2.64
CA GLY A 184 6.85 -25.91 -3.69
C GLY A 184 7.54 -27.15 -3.13
N GLN A 185 8.29 -27.03 -2.02
CA GLN A 185 8.91 -28.18 -1.36
C GLN A 185 7.87 -29.16 -0.80
N LYS A 186 6.81 -28.65 -0.18
CA LYS A 186 5.71 -29.47 0.33
C LYS A 186 5.03 -30.28 -0.79
N ILE A 187 4.73 -29.63 -1.91
CA ILE A 187 4.13 -30.28 -3.09
C ILE A 187 5.04 -31.36 -3.67
N LEU A 188 6.37 -31.15 -3.70
CA LEU A 188 7.31 -32.17 -4.12
C LEU A 188 7.33 -33.37 -3.16
N GLY A 189 7.31 -33.11 -1.85
CA GLY A 189 7.25 -34.15 -0.82
C GLY A 189 5.99 -35.02 -0.91
N GLU A 190 4.83 -34.42 -1.18
CA GLU A 190 3.55 -35.13 -1.40
C GLU A 190 3.57 -36.05 -2.62
N ARG A 191 4.50 -35.86 -3.57
CA ARG A 191 4.62 -36.68 -4.79
C ARG A 191 5.56 -37.87 -4.65
N VAL A 192 6.34 -37.96 -3.57
CA VAL A 192 7.22 -39.10 -3.33
C VAL A 192 6.35 -40.27 -2.84
N PRO A 193 6.38 -41.44 -3.50
CA PRO A 193 5.69 -42.62 -3.00
C PRO A 193 6.21 -42.96 -1.61
N GLN A 194 5.29 -43.21 -0.66
CA GLN A 194 5.66 -43.80 0.63
C GLN A 194 6.14 -45.24 0.45
#